data_AF-A0A964ASE0-F1
#
_entry.id   AF-A0A964ASE0-F1
#
_cell.length_a   1.000
_cell.length_b   1.000
_cell.length_c   1.000
_cell.angle_alpha   90.00
_cell.angle_beta   90.00
_cell.angle_gamma   90.00
#
_symmetry.space_group_name_H-M   'P 1'
#
loop_
_entity.id
_entity.type
_entity.pdbx_description
1 polymer ?
#
loop_
_entity_poly.entity_id
_entity_poly.type
_entity_poly.pdbx_seq_one_letter_code
_entity_poly.pdbx_strand_id
1 'polypeptide(L)'
;MMPPSPRAGFTIVELMLVVGIIGILTATALPRWHHMQLRAKRAEAPANMSGIATAQQAYAGAFDTFVTASSNPGSPLNKQPKPFLTGQPGWVDLGWKPDGDVRCTYATGVYGGGAWFRVDATCDIDDDNNSAILRYYSDASTTPGWRDLYPQRY
;
A
#
# COMPACT_ATOMS: atom_id res chain seq x y z
N MET A 1 49.63 -47.56 -5.74
CA MET A 1 49.63 -46.15 -5.28
C MET A 1 49.13 -45.30 -6.45
N MET A 2 48.03 -44.59 -6.28
CA MET A 2 47.36 -43.85 -7.36
C MET A 2 47.76 -42.37 -7.27
N PRO A 3 48.20 -41.72 -8.35
CA PRO A 3 48.64 -40.33 -8.30
C PRO A 3 47.45 -39.41 -7.96
N PRO A 4 47.62 -38.43 -7.07
CA PRO A 4 46.58 -37.46 -6.76
C PRO A 4 46.29 -36.61 -8.00
N SER A 5 45.02 -36.49 -8.36
CA SER A 5 44.55 -35.61 -9.43
C SER A 5 44.91 -34.15 -9.12
N PRO A 6 45.46 -33.37 -10.07
CA PRO A 6 45.80 -31.97 -9.86
C PRO A 6 44.56 -31.18 -9.44
N ARG A 7 44.65 -30.44 -8.33
CA ARG A 7 43.60 -29.51 -7.90
C ARG A 7 43.69 -28.26 -8.76
N ALA A 8 42.68 -28.02 -9.59
CA ALA A 8 42.54 -26.76 -10.33
C ALA A 8 42.28 -25.62 -9.33
N GLY A 9 43.16 -24.61 -9.31
CA GLY A 9 42.98 -23.39 -8.53
C GLY A 9 42.29 -22.30 -9.35
N PHE A 10 41.43 -21.51 -8.70
CA PHE A 10 40.74 -20.37 -9.32
C PHE A 10 41.72 -19.24 -9.62
N THR A 11 41.62 -18.59 -10.78
CA THR A 11 42.55 -17.50 -11.12
C THR A 11 42.06 -16.15 -10.59
N ILE A 12 42.99 -15.25 -10.25
CA ILE A 12 42.64 -13.88 -9.81
C ILE A 12 41.92 -13.11 -10.92
N VAL A 13 42.26 -13.39 -12.18
CA VAL A 13 41.63 -12.78 -13.36
C VAL A 13 40.17 -13.21 -13.49
N GLU A 14 39.89 -14.48 -13.22
CA GLU A 14 38.54 -15.04 -13.23
C GLU A 14 37.67 -14.37 -12.15
N LEU A 15 38.25 -14.08 -10.98
CA LEU A 15 37.57 -13.30 -9.94
C LEU A 15 37.32 -11.85 -10.35
N MET A 16 38.31 -11.19 -10.98
CA MET A 16 38.18 -9.79 -11.42
C MET A 16 37.07 -9.61 -12.46
N LEU A 17 36.98 -10.52 -13.43
CA LEU A 17 35.93 -10.46 -14.45
C LEU A 17 34.55 -10.65 -13.83
N VAL A 18 34.41 -11.60 -12.89
CA VAL A 18 33.15 -11.86 -12.19
C VAL A 18 32.67 -10.63 -11.41
N VAL A 19 33.56 -10.00 -10.63
CA VAL A 19 33.23 -8.79 -9.86
C VAL A 19 32.87 -7.63 -10.80
N GLY A 20 33.58 -7.49 -11.93
CA GLY A 20 33.27 -6.49 -12.95
C GLY A 20 31.87 -6.66 -13.56
N ILE A 21 31.49 -7.88 -13.91
CA ILE A 21 30.14 -8.18 -14.44
C ILE A 21 29.07 -7.94 -13.37
N ILE A 22 29.28 -8.40 -12.13
CA ILE A 22 28.34 -8.17 -11.01
C ILE A 22 28.14 -6.66 -10.77
N GLY A 23 29.20 -5.84 -10.87
CA GLY A 23 29.13 -4.39 -10.72
C GLY A 23 28.23 -3.72 -11.77
N ILE A 24 28.34 -4.13 -13.04
CA ILE A 24 27.49 -3.59 -14.12
C ILE A 24 26.02 -4.01 -13.93
N LEU A 25 25.78 -5.27 -13.54
CA LEU A 25 24.43 -5.78 -13.28
C LEU A 25 23.76 -5.06 -12.10
N THR A 26 24.48 -4.88 -10.98
CA THR A 26 23.94 -4.21 -9.79
C THR A 26 23.67 -2.73 -10.03
N ALA A 27 24.54 -2.03 -10.77
CA ALA A 27 24.36 -0.62 -11.10
C ALA A 27 23.03 -0.35 -11.85
N THR A 28 22.59 -1.28 -12.71
CA THR A 28 21.34 -1.14 -13.47
C THR A 28 20.12 -1.73 -12.75
N ALA A 29 20.31 -2.75 -11.91
CA ALA A 29 19.22 -3.44 -11.22
C ALA A 29 18.68 -2.68 -9.99
N LEU A 30 19.55 -2.07 -9.19
CA LEU A 30 19.18 -1.38 -7.95
C LEU A 30 18.14 -0.26 -8.14
N PRO A 31 18.29 0.70 -9.09
CA PRO A 31 17.32 1.79 -9.22
C PRO A 31 15.92 1.28 -9.60
N ARG A 32 15.83 0.21 -10.39
CA ARG A 32 14.55 -0.38 -10.81
C ARG A 32 13.82 -1.04 -9.64
N TRP A 33 14.55 -1.61 -8.69
CA TRP A 33 13.96 -2.29 -7.54
C TRP A 33 13.21 -1.35 -6.60
N HIS A 34 13.71 -0.13 -6.38
CA HIS A 34 13.07 0.86 -5.52
C HIS A 34 11.65 1.20 -5.98
N HIS A 35 11.45 1.48 -7.27
CA HIS A 35 10.11 1.80 -7.79
C HIS A 35 9.15 0.62 -7.72
N MET A 36 9.64 -0.61 -7.91
CA MET A 36 8.79 -1.81 -7.78
C MET A 36 8.31 -2.01 -6.34
N GLN A 37 9.18 -1.76 -5.34
CA GLN A 37 8.77 -1.82 -3.94
C GLN A 37 7.70 -0.78 -3.60
N LEU A 38 7.86 0.47 -4.05
CA LEU A 38 6.89 1.53 -3.80
C LEU A 38 5.53 1.20 -4.44
N ARG A 39 5.53 0.67 -5.67
CA ARG A 39 4.31 0.21 -6.35
C ARG A 39 3.63 -0.94 -5.62
N ALA A 40 4.40 -1.94 -5.17
CA ALA A 40 3.87 -3.06 -4.41
C ALA A 40 3.23 -2.60 -3.09
N LYS A 41 3.86 -1.65 -2.39
CA LYS A 41 3.29 -1.04 -1.17
C LYS A 41 2.00 -0.27 -1.45
N ARG A 42 1.90 0.43 -2.58
CA ARG A 42 0.68 1.17 -2.98
C ARG A 42 -0.50 0.26 -3.32
N ALA A 43 -0.25 -0.97 -3.75
CA ALA A 43 -1.30 -1.92 -4.10
C ALA A 43 -2.19 -2.32 -2.91
N GLU A 44 -1.75 -2.05 -1.67
CA GLU A 44 -2.51 -2.26 -0.45
C GLU A 44 -3.77 -1.37 -0.37
N ALA A 45 -3.66 -0.09 -0.74
CA ALA A 45 -4.73 0.88 -0.51
C ALA A 45 -6.01 0.56 -1.31
N PRO A 46 -5.96 0.31 -2.65
CA PRO A 46 -7.15 -0.03 -3.41
C PRO A 46 -7.83 -1.31 -2.91
N ALA A 47 -7.06 -2.32 -2.50
CA ALA A 47 -7.58 -3.57 -1.99
C ALA A 47 -8.36 -3.34 -0.69
N ASN A 48 -7.76 -2.66 0.28
CA ASN A 48 -8.41 -2.36 1.56
C ASN A 48 -9.63 -1.46 1.39
N MET A 49 -9.52 -0.41 0.60
CA MET A 49 -10.64 0.50 0.34
C MET A 49 -11.81 -0.22 -0.38
N SER A 50 -11.55 -1.23 -1.21
CA SER A 50 -12.61 -2.05 -1.82
C SER A 50 -13.36 -2.91 -0.78
N GLY A 51 -12.63 -3.44 0.20
CA GLY A 51 -13.21 -4.14 1.34
C GLY A 51 -14.05 -3.22 2.21
N ILE A 52 -13.56 -2.00 2.47
CA ILE A 52 -14.30 -0.97 3.20
C ILE A 52 -15.59 -0.60 2.45
N ALA A 53 -15.53 -0.41 1.13
CA ALA A 53 -16.71 -0.09 0.32
C ALA A 53 -17.76 -1.21 0.36
N THR A 54 -17.31 -2.47 0.34
CA THR A 54 -18.21 -3.63 0.48
C THR A 54 -18.86 -3.66 1.86
N ALA A 55 -18.09 -3.38 2.93
CA ALA A 55 -18.61 -3.29 4.29
C ALA A 55 -19.63 -2.15 4.44
N GLN A 56 -19.39 -0.99 3.80
CA GLN A 56 -20.32 0.14 3.79
C GLN A 56 -21.66 -0.24 3.14
N GLN A 57 -21.62 -0.94 2.00
CA GLN A 57 -22.83 -1.43 1.33
C GLN A 57 -23.58 -2.46 2.17
N ALA A 58 -22.87 -3.38 2.81
CA ALA A 58 -23.48 -4.36 3.72
C ALA A 58 -24.14 -3.68 4.94
N TYR A 59 -23.47 -2.71 5.55
CA TYR A 59 -24.01 -1.95 6.67
C TYR A 59 -25.26 -1.15 6.24
N ALA A 60 -25.21 -0.46 5.10
CA ALA A 60 -26.37 0.25 4.58
C ALA A 60 -27.56 -0.67 4.28
N GLY A 61 -27.31 -1.89 3.78
CA GLY A 61 -28.37 -2.89 3.59
C GLY A 61 -29.05 -3.34 4.90
N ALA A 62 -28.39 -3.16 6.05
CA ALA A 62 -28.94 -3.55 7.35
C ALA A 62 -29.52 -2.37 8.15
N PHE A 63 -29.01 -1.15 7.95
CA PHE A 63 -29.31 0.01 8.79
C PHE A 63 -29.77 1.25 8.02
N ASP A 64 -29.97 1.14 6.69
CA ASP A 64 -30.40 2.22 5.79
C ASP A 64 -29.52 3.50 5.86
N THR A 65 -28.28 3.36 6.29
CA THR A 65 -27.33 4.47 6.42
C THR A 65 -25.90 3.98 6.24
N PHE A 66 -24.98 4.90 5.95
CA PHE A 66 -23.54 4.62 5.88
C PHE A 66 -22.84 5.03 7.18
N VAL A 67 -21.61 4.55 7.37
CA VAL A 67 -20.81 4.82 8.57
C VAL A 67 -19.71 5.82 8.28
N THR A 68 -19.58 6.85 9.13
CA THR A 68 -18.39 7.70 9.19
C THR A 68 -17.41 7.10 10.19
N ALA A 69 -16.22 6.75 9.72
CA ALA A 69 -15.15 6.17 10.53
C ALA A 69 -13.93 7.11 10.54
N SER A 70 -13.43 7.41 11.74
CA SER A 70 -12.30 8.31 11.93
C SER A 70 -11.01 7.71 11.36
N SER A 71 -10.02 8.54 11.03
CA SER A 71 -8.72 8.07 10.54
C SER A 71 -8.11 6.95 11.39
N ASN A 72 -7.84 5.80 10.77
CA ASN A 72 -7.22 4.64 11.42
C ASN A 72 -6.21 3.96 10.45
N PRO A 73 -4.95 3.80 10.85
CA PRO A 73 -4.33 4.34 12.07
C PRO A 73 -4.26 5.88 12.04
N GLY A 74 -4.14 6.54 13.20
CA GLY A 74 -4.15 8.01 13.26
C GLY A 74 -2.98 8.67 12.53
N SER A 75 -3.17 9.90 12.02
CA SER A 75 -2.23 10.70 11.20
C SER A 75 -1.68 9.97 9.96
N PRO A 76 -1.12 10.67 8.95
CA PRO A 76 -0.46 9.99 7.84
C PRO A 76 0.68 9.10 8.36
N LEU A 77 0.73 7.87 7.86
CA LEU A 77 1.79 6.92 8.18
C LEU A 77 3.04 7.26 7.39
N ASN A 78 4.21 7.21 8.03
CA ASN A 78 5.49 7.19 7.34
C ASN A 78 5.68 5.88 6.56
N LYS A 79 6.87 5.65 6.01
CA LYS A 79 7.22 4.44 5.24
C LYS A 79 7.00 3.10 5.97
N GLN A 80 6.78 3.12 7.29
CA GLN A 80 6.60 1.94 8.12
C GLN A 80 5.13 1.50 8.19
N PRO A 81 4.85 0.19 8.07
CA PRO A 81 3.55 -0.36 8.41
C PRO A 81 3.20 -0.05 9.87
N LYS A 82 1.93 0.24 10.15
CA LYS A 82 1.41 0.41 11.50
C LYS A 82 0.19 -0.48 11.74
N PRO A 83 -0.04 -0.92 12.99
CA PRO A 83 -1.20 -1.72 13.31
C PRO A 83 -2.49 -0.93 13.13
N PHE A 84 -3.50 -1.58 12.55
CA PHE A 84 -4.86 -1.05 12.52
C PHE A 84 -5.49 -1.17 13.91
N LEU A 85 -5.83 -0.03 14.53
CA LEU A 85 -6.27 -0.02 15.92
C LEU A 85 -7.71 -0.53 16.04
N THR A 86 -7.97 -1.40 17.01
CA THR A 86 -9.32 -1.85 17.34
C THR A 86 -10.06 -0.82 18.21
N GLY A 87 -11.39 -0.80 18.17
CA GLY A 87 -12.20 0.08 19.03
C GLY A 87 -12.29 1.53 18.55
N GLN A 88 -11.80 1.84 17.35
CA GLN A 88 -11.85 3.19 16.81
C GLN A 88 -13.28 3.57 16.37
N PRO A 89 -13.69 4.84 16.55
CA PRO A 89 -15.03 5.32 16.18
C PRO A 89 -15.40 5.00 14.72
N GLY A 90 -16.60 4.46 14.51
CA GLY A 90 -17.13 4.04 13.22
C GLY A 90 -16.55 2.73 12.66
N TRP A 91 -15.32 2.36 13.01
CA TRP A 91 -14.74 1.08 12.57
C TRP A 91 -15.36 -0.13 13.27
N VAL A 92 -15.74 0.05 14.53
CA VAL A 92 -16.46 -0.99 15.29
C VAL A 92 -17.83 -1.24 14.66
N ASP A 93 -18.56 -0.17 14.32
CA ASP A 93 -19.89 -0.26 13.73
C ASP A 93 -19.84 -0.84 12.31
N LEU A 94 -18.85 -0.40 11.52
CA LEU A 94 -18.62 -0.91 10.16
C LEU A 94 -18.21 -2.40 10.16
N GLY A 95 -17.66 -2.91 11.25
CA GLY A 95 -17.24 -4.31 11.38
C GLY A 95 -16.10 -4.71 10.46
N TRP A 96 -15.37 -3.74 9.90
CA TRP A 96 -14.28 -3.98 8.95
C TRP A 96 -12.90 -3.72 9.58
N LYS A 97 -11.93 -4.56 9.22
CA LYS A 97 -10.52 -4.35 9.50
C LYS A 97 -9.66 -4.97 8.39
N PRO A 98 -8.43 -4.46 8.16
CA PRO A 98 -7.48 -5.06 7.23
C PRO A 98 -6.81 -6.30 7.83
N ASP A 99 -6.21 -7.10 6.96
CA ASP A 99 -5.36 -8.22 7.36
C ASP A 99 -3.95 -7.73 7.72
N GLY A 100 -3.71 -7.55 9.01
CA GLY A 100 -2.41 -7.16 9.56
C GLY A 100 -2.13 -5.65 9.53
N ASP A 101 -0.85 -5.31 9.56
CA ASP A 101 -0.39 -3.92 9.58
C ASP A 101 -0.57 -3.26 8.21
N VAL A 102 -0.90 -1.97 8.24
CA VAL A 102 -1.20 -1.17 7.06
C VAL A 102 -0.19 -0.05 6.84
N ARG A 103 0.00 0.34 5.58
CA ARG A 103 0.87 1.46 5.17
C ARG A 103 0.13 2.73 4.84
N CYS A 104 -1.20 2.67 4.85
CA CYS A 104 -2.07 3.81 4.67
C CYS A 104 -2.98 3.98 5.86
N THR A 105 -3.34 5.22 6.11
CA THR A 105 -4.40 5.61 7.02
C THR A 105 -5.72 5.63 6.27
N TYR A 106 -6.73 4.94 6.77
CA TYR A 106 -8.05 4.88 6.16
C TYR A 106 -9.04 5.71 6.97
N ALA A 107 -9.97 6.36 6.29
CA ALA A 107 -11.12 7.04 6.90
C ALA A 107 -12.33 6.89 5.98
N THR A 108 -13.53 6.96 6.56
CA THR A 108 -14.77 7.03 5.77
C THR A 108 -15.56 8.26 6.14
N GLY A 109 -16.20 8.87 5.15
CA GLY A 109 -17.10 10.00 5.34
C GLY A 109 -18.42 9.78 4.63
N VAL A 110 -19.51 10.22 5.26
CA VAL A 110 -20.86 10.15 4.70
C VAL A 110 -21.31 11.56 4.29
N TYR A 111 -21.92 11.67 3.13
CA TYR A 111 -22.22 12.94 2.47
C TYR A 111 -23.62 12.92 1.85
N GLY A 112 -24.08 14.07 1.35
CA GLY A 112 -25.39 14.19 0.71
C GLY A 112 -26.55 13.83 1.62
N GLY A 113 -26.42 14.07 2.93
CA GLY A 113 -27.46 13.71 3.91
C GLY A 113 -27.59 12.21 4.16
N GLY A 114 -26.56 11.40 3.86
CA GLY A 114 -26.61 9.94 3.98
C GLY A 114 -26.73 9.22 2.64
N ALA A 115 -26.87 9.96 1.54
CA ALA A 115 -27.01 9.39 0.20
C ALA A 115 -25.77 8.62 -0.25
N TRP A 116 -24.59 9.02 0.21
CA TRP A 116 -23.34 8.42 -0.26
C TRP A 116 -22.18 8.50 0.69
N PHE A 117 -21.17 7.67 0.42
CA PHE A 117 -19.95 7.61 1.20
C PHE A 117 -18.69 7.80 0.35
N ARG A 118 -17.64 8.23 1.03
CA ARG A 118 -16.27 8.29 0.53
C ARG A 118 -15.38 7.45 1.43
N VAL A 119 -14.43 6.75 0.82
CA VAL A 119 -13.29 6.18 1.54
C VAL A 119 -12.05 6.96 1.15
N ASP A 120 -11.31 7.45 2.13
CA ASP A 120 -10.02 8.09 1.93
C ASP A 120 -8.92 7.15 2.42
N ALA A 121 -7.85 6.98 1.64
CA ALA A 121 -6.60 6.37 2.06
C ALA A 121 -5.47 7.38 1.89
N THR A 122 -4.76 7.66 2.98
CA THR A 122 -3.64 8.59 3.01
C THR A 122 -2.37 7.83 3.35
N CYS A 123 -1.36 7.88 2.47
CA CYS A 123 -0.12 7.12 2.62
C CYS A 123 1.09 8.03 2.36
N ASP A 124 2.12 7.97 3.20
CA ASP A 124 3.45 8.55 2.92
C ASP A 124 4.47 7.40 2.83
N ILE A 125 4.54 6.80 1.63
CA ILE A 125 5.23 5.52 1.38
C ILE A 125 6.73 5.74 1.11
N ASP A 126 7.10 6.95 0.72
CA ASP A 126 8.44 7.43 0.38
C ASP A 126 9.09 8.29 1.47
N ASP A 127 8.38 8.60 2.56
CA ASP A 127 8.88 9.34 3.73
C ASP A 127 9.31 10.78 3.39
N ASP A 128 8.66 11.36 2.38
CA ASP A 128 8.92 12.73 1.91
C ASP A 128 8.04 13.77 2.65
N ASN A 129 7.29 13.32 3.65
CA ASN A 129 6.36 14.12 4.46
C ASN A 129 5.22 14.75 3.63
N ASN A 130 4.98 14.20 2.44
CA ASN A 130 3.99 14.65 1.48
C ASN A 130 3.13 13.45 1.02
N SER A 131 2.05 13.21 1.78
CA SER A 131 1.24 12.02 1.61
C SER A 131 0.40 12.00 0.32
N ALA A 132 0.37 10.85 -0.34
CA ALA A 132 -0.58 10.56 -1.40
C ALA A 132 -1.97 10.26 -0.81
N ILE A 133 -3.02 10.75 -1.47
CA ILE A 133 -4.41 10.52 -1.08
C ILE A 133 -5.15 9.81 -2.22
N LEU A 134 -5.66 8.63 -1.93
CA LEU A 134 -6.57 7.89 -2.80
C LEU A 134 -7.99 8.02 -2.25
N ARG A 135 -8.96 8.24 -3.16
CA ARG A 135 -10.37 8.36 -2.78
C ARG A 135 -11.25 7.40 -3.56
N TYR A 136 -12.15 6.73 -2.84
CA TYR A 136 -13.27 5.99 -3.41
C TYR A 136 -14.56 6.78 -3.20
N TYR A 137 -15.39 6.89 -4.23
CA TYR A 137 -16.71 7.50 -4.13
C TYR A 137 -17.77 6.49 -4.53
N SER A 138 -18.84 6.37 -3.73
CA SER A 138 -19.96 5.48 -4.04
C SER A 138 -20.87 6.02 -5.15
N ASP A 139 -21.00 7.34 -5.32
CA ASP A 139 -21.88 7.96 -6.34
C ASP A 139 -21.53 9.42 -6.70
N ALA A 140 -20.27 9.79 -6.93
CA ALA A 140 -19.97 11.17 -7.34
C ALA A 140 -20.49 11.45 -8.78
N SER A 141 -21.76 11.85 -8.89
CA SER A 141 -22.52 12.46 -10.00
C SER A 141 -22.31 11.98 -11.45
N THR A 142 -21.61 10.89 -11.75
CA THR A 142 -21.76 10.11 -13.01
C THR A 142 -20.97 8.80 -13.08
N THR A 143 -19.93 8.59 -12.27
CA THR A 143 -19.22 7.29 -12.25
C THR A 143 -18.67 6.97 -10.85
N PRO A 144 -19.25 5.97 -10.16
CA PRO A 144 -18.61 5.37 -8.99
C PRO A 144 -17.21 4.87 -9.36
N GLY A 145 -16.21 5.14 -8.51
CA GLY A 145 -14.86 4.67 -8.81
C GLY A 145 -13.73 5.30 -8.01
N TRP A 146 -12.56 4.71 -8.24
CA TRP A 146 -11.29 5.16 -7.69
C TRP A 146 -10.85 6.46 -8.34
N ARG A 147 -10.46 7.44 -7.51
CA ARG A 147 -9.83 8.68 -7.96
C ARG A 147 -8.54 8.84 -7.18
N ASP A 148 -7.44 8.73 -7.90
CA ASP A 148 -6.13 9.13 -7.41
C ASP A 148 -5.96 10.63 -7.62
N LEU A 149 -5.78 11.37 -6.54
CA LEU A 149 -5.68 12.83 -6.58
C LEU A 149 -4.25 13.31 -6.84
N TYR A 150 -3.25 12.43 -6.73
CA TYR A 150 -1.85 12.77 -6.91
C TYR A 150 -1.06 11.72 -7.72
N PRO A 151 -1.46 11.43 -8.97
CA PRO A 151 -0.86 10.37 -9.79
C PRO A 151 0.60 10.62 -10.22
N GLN A 152 1.17 11.78 -9.89
CA GLN A 152 2.50 12.24 -10.31
C GLN A 152 3.53 12.24 -9.16
N ARG A 153 3.13 11.99 -7.92
CA ARG A 153 3.99 12.16 -6.72
C ARG A 153 4.61 10.83 -6.28
N TYR A 154 5.25 10.15 -7.22
CA TYR A 154 5.48 8.72 -7.15
C TYR A 154 6.90 8.23 -7.24
#